data_AF-A0A2T3JAP9-F1
#
_entry.id   AF-A0A2T3JAP9-F1
#
_cell.length_a   1.000
_cell.length_b   1.000
_cell.length_c   1.000
_cell.angle_alpha   90.00
_cell.angle_beta   90.00
_cell.angle_gamma   90.00
#
_symmetry.space_group_name_H-M   'P 1'
#
loop_
_entity.id
_entity.type
_entity.pdbx_description
1 polymer ?
#
loop_
_entity_poly.entity_id
_entity_poly.type
_entity_poly.pdbx_seq_one_letter_code
_entity_poly.pdbx_strand_id
1 'polypeptide(L)'
;MSYLHVTIKTKSSNGWLCIFKDLSVSDLKKNLVKPYRLGNSIYYDGNILSSNEIMQVKITETENPHEAELKVVQDESYRDVQEFNRASSSIVLISAGHGYSDYEINKCGKDVTGSYISSGPEEGTPLTMLAEFIKHPWVVRIVGGLVFLVVAAYLGLK
;
A
#
# COMPACT_ATOMS: atom_id res chain seq x y z
N MET A 1 -0.20 -18.42 -13.10
CA MET A 1 0.37 -17.05 -13.03
C MET A 1 -0.35 -16.37 -11.89
N SER A 2 0.32 -15.60 -11.04
CA SER A 2 -0.36 -14.88 -9.96
C SER A 2 -0.79 -13.48 -10.41
N TYR A 3 -1.92 -13.03 -9.85
CA TYR A 3 -2.53 -11.73 -10.12
C TYR A 3 -2.40 -10.86 -8.89
N LEU A 4 -1.90 -9.63 -9.07
CA LEU A 4 -1.68 -8.67 -7.98
C LEU A 4 -2.72 -7.56 -8.02
N HIS A 5 -3.38 -7.37 -6.90
CA HIS A 5 -4.42 -6.36 -6.71
C HIS A 5 -3.98 -5.35 -5.67
N VAL A 6 -4.29 -4.08 -5.90
CA VAL A 6 -3.88 -3.00 -5.01
C VAL A 6 -5.13 -2.32 -4.48
N THR A 7 -5.24 -2.33 -3.16
CA THR A 7 -6.21 -1.51 -2.45
C THR A 7 -5.51 -0.50 -1.54
N ILE A 8 -6.14 0.64 -1.34
CA ILE A 8 -5.60 1.72 -0.52
C ILE A 8 -6.67 2.30 0.39
N LYS A 9 -6.22 2.96 1.46
CA LYS A 9 -7.02 3.94 2.19
C LYS A 9 -6.39 5.31 2.03
N THR A 10 -7.24 6.30 1.80
CA THR A 10 -6.81 7.70 1.71
C THR A 10 -7.22 8.46 2.96
N LYS A 11 -6.63 9.63 3.20
CA LYS A 11 -7.03 10.53 4.29
C LYS A 11 -8.46 11.03 4.17
N SER A 12 -9.00 11.08 2.95
CA SER A 12 -10.34 11.56 2.63
C SER A 12 -11.43 10.48 2.73
N SER A 13 -11.05 9.20 2.76
CA SER A 13 -11.99 8.07 2.75
C SER A 13 -11.70 7.11 3.88
N ASN A 14 -12.72 6.81 4.69
CA ASN A 14 -12.64 5.76 5.71
C ASN A 14 -12.67 4.34 5.10
N GLY A 15 -13.07 4.20 3.83
CA GLY A 15 -13.17 2.93 3.12
C GLY A 15 -11.91 2.55 2.36
N TRP A 16 -11.78 1.27 2.03
CA TRP A 16 -10.78 0.79 1.09
C TRP A 16 -11.23 1.09 -0.35
N LEU A 17 -10.30 1.54 -1.18
CA LEU A 17 -10.47 1.71 -2.63
C LEU A 17 -9.56 0.74 -3.36
N CYS A 18 -10.08 0.00 -4.33
CA CYS A 18 -9.26 -0.77 -5.26
C CYS A 18 -8.81 0.13 -6.40
N ILE A 19 -7.49 0.29 -6.57
CA ILE A 19 -6.92 1.19 -7.59
C ILE A 19 -6.25 0.43 -8.74
N PHE A 20 -5.85 -0.82 -8.51
CA PHE A 20 -5.32 -1.67 -9.56
C PHE A 20 -5.79 -3.11 -9.38
N LYS A 21 -6.10 -3.77 -10.49
CA LYS A 21 -6.58 -5.14 -10.57
C LYS A 21 -5.68 -5.92 -11.53
N ASP A 22 -5.48 -7.19 -11.27
CA ASP A 22 -4.85 -8.14 -12.20
C ASP A 22 -3.46 -7.74 -12.70
N LEU A 23 -2.69 -7.03 -11.88
CA LEU A 23 -1.36 -6.58 -12.27
C LEU A 23 -0.36 -7.73 -12.33
N SER A 24 0.52 -7.66 -13.32
CA SER A 24 1.79 -8.38 -13.28
C SER A 24 2.74 -7.75 -12.26
N VAL A 25 3.78 -8.48 -11.86
CA VAL A 25 4.84 -7.95 -10.98
C VAL A 25 5.52 -6.72 -11.58
N SER A 26 5.75 -6.72 -12.90
CA SER A 26 6.35 -5.57 -13.60
C SER A 26 5.45 -4.34 -13.56
N ASP A 27 4.14 -4.53 -13.77
CA ASP A 27 3.18 -3.42 -13.76
C ASP A 27 2.97 -2.87 -12.36
N LEU A 28 2.91 -3.75 -11.34
CA LEU A 28 2.87 -3.33 -9.94
C LEU A 28 4.08 -2.44 -9.60
N LYS A 29 5.29 -2.85 -10.01
CA LYS A 29 6.51 -2.08 -9.76
C LYS A 29 6.48 -0.72 -10.46
N LYS A 30 6.04 -0.69 -11.72
CA LYS A 30 6.00 0.52 -12.54
C LYS A 30 4.93 1.52 -12.06
N ASN A 31 3.72 1.04 -11.79
CA ASN A 31 2.55 1.87 -11.58
C ASN A 31 2.30 2.23 -10.11
N LEU A 32 2.77 1.40 -9.17
CA LEU A 32 2.61 1.64 -7.73
C LEU A 32 3.94 1.79 -7.01
N VAL A 33 4.79 0.75 -7.02
CA VAL A 33 5.94 0.69 -6.07
C VAL A 33 6.93 1.82 -6.32
N LYS A 34 7.32 2.05 -7.58
CA LYS A 34 8.25 3.12 -7.94
C LYS A 34 7.69 4.51 -7.62
N PRO A 35 6.48 4.91 -8.10
CA PRO A 35 5.94 6.23 -7.78
C PRO A 35 5.70 6.42 -6.28
N TYR A 36 5.19 5.40 -5.57
CA TYR A 36 4.99 5.44 -4.12
C TYR A 36 6.29 5.72 -3.35
N ARG A 37 7.38 5.01 -3.69
CA ARG A 37 8.69 5.21 -3.05
C ARG A 37 9.29 6.58 -3.33
N LEU A 38 9.03 7.13 -4.51
CA LEU A 38 9.54 8.44 -4.92
C LEU A 38 8.69 9.62 -4.43
N GLY A 39 7.54 9.37 -3.79
CA GLY A 39 6.60 10.43 -3.43
C GLY A 39 5.86 11.04 -4.65
N ASN A 40 5.84 10.34 -5.78
CA ASN A 40 5.17 10.81 -6.98
C ASN A 40 3.69 10.45 -6.97
N SER A 41 2.89 11.20 -7.72
CA SER A 41 1.49 10.89 -7.95
C SER A 41 1.33 9.53 -8.67
N ILE A 42 0.32 8.78 -8.24
CA ILE A 42 -0.09 7.49 -8.80
C ILE A 42 -1.30 7.72 -9.70
N TYR A 43 -1.19 7.27 -10.95
CA TYR A 43 -2.25 7.37 -11.95
C TYR A 43 -3.00 6.04 -12.02
N TYR A 44 -4.32 6.09 -11.88
CA TYR A 44 -5.17 4.90 -11.89
C TYR A 44 -6.56 5.26 -12.44
N ASP A 45 -7.09 4.47 -13.37
CA ASP A 45 -8.44 4.62 -13.92
C ASP A 45 -8.85 6.08 -14.27
N GLY A 46 -7.95 6.83 -14.92
CA GLY A 46 -8.16 8.25 -15.27
C GLY A 46 -8.05 9.25 -14.11
N ASN A 47 -7.81 8.78 -12.88
CA ASN A 47 -7.63 9.57 -11.68
C ASN A 47 -6.15 9.75 -11.32
N ILE A 48 -5.87 10.79 -10.53
CA ILE A 48 -4.55 11.09 -9.98
C ILE A 48 -4.65 11.03 -8.46
N LEU A 49 -3.81 10.22 -7.84
CA LEU A 49 -3.70 10.09 -6.38
C LEU A 49 -2.34 10.61 -5.92
N SER A 50 -2.33 11.54 -4.98
CA SER A 50 -1.08 11.95 -4.35
C SER A 50 -0.62 10.88 -3.35
N SER A 51 0.66 10.51 -3.38
CA SER A 51 1.24 9.56 -2.41
C SER A 51 1.05 10.03 -0.96
N ASN A 52 1.01 11.35 -0.74
CA ASN A 52 0.83 11.96 0.59
C ASN A 52 -0.60 11.86 1.12
N GLU A 53 -1.56 11.48 0.27
CA GLU A 53 -2.94 11.22 0.67
C GLU A 53 -3.16 9.78 1.10
N ILE A 54 -2.20 8.88 0.82
CA ILE A 54 -2.28 7.46 1.13
C ILE A 54 -1.97 7.23 2.60
N MET A 55 -2.92 6.63 3.33
CA MET A 55 -2.75 6.21 4.72
C MET A 55 -2.29 4.76 4.83
N GLN A 56 -2.89 3.88 4.02
CA GLN A 56 -2.59 2.45 4.01
C GLN A 56 -2.60 1.93 2.58
N VAL A 57 -1.69 1.00 2.29
CA VAL A 57 -1.65 0.23 1.04
C VAL A 57 -1.76 -1.24 1.41
N LYS A 58 -2.53 -1.99 0.63
CA LYS A 58 -2.56 -3.43 0.68
C LYS A 58 -2.42 -4.00 -0.72
N ILE A 59 -1.48 -4.93 -0.88
CA ILE A 59 -1.22 -5.65 -2.12
C ILE A 59 -1.61 -7.10 -1.88
N THR A 60 -2.64 -7.56 -2.60
CA THR A 60 -3.17 -8.91 -2.48
C THR A 60 -2.77 -9.72 -3.70
N GLU A 61 -2.15 -10.88 -3.48
CA GLU A 61 -1.82 -11.86 -4.51
C GLU A 61 -2.88 -12.96 -4.55
N THR A 62 -3.36 -13.28 -5.75
CA THR A 62 -4.39 -14.30 -6.00
C THR A 62 -3.99 -15.23 -7.14
N GLU A 63 -4.57 -16.42 -7.16
CA GLU A 63 -4.32 -17.41 -8.22
C GLU A 63 -5.16 -17.13 -9.47
N ASN A 64 -6.35 -16.55 -9.30
CA ASN A 64 -7.27 -16.22 -10.39
C ASN A 64 -7.42 -14.70 -10.56
N PRO A 65 -7.97 -14.25 -11.71
CA PRO A 65 -8.27 -12.84 -11.93
C PRO A 65 -9.28 -12.28 -10.91
N HIS A 66 -9.25 -10.96 -10.72
CA HIS A 66 -10.06 -10.20 -9.77
C HIS A 66 -11.55 -10.59 -9.79
N GLU A 67 -12.14 -10.60 -10.97
CA GLU A 67 -13.57 -10.92 -11.16
C GLU A 67 -13.90 -12.36 -10.76
N ALA A 68 -13.00 -13.31 -11.05
CA ALA A 68 -13.21 -14.72 -10.72
C ALA A 68 -13.14 -14.94 -9.20
N GLU A 69 -12.18 -14.31 -8.52
CA GLU A 69 -12.04 -14.37 -7.06
C GLU A 69 -13.26 -13.74 -6.35
N LEU A 70 -13.70 -12.56 -6.79
CA LEU A 70 -14.88 -11.92 -6.20
C LEU A 70 -16.16 -12.70 -6.45
N LYS A 71 -16.29 -13.36 -7.61
CA LYS A 71 -17.44 -14.20 -7.90
C LYS A 71 -17.55 -15.38 -6.95
N VAL A 72 -16.43 -15.99 -6.55
CA VAL A 72 -16.42 -17.05 -5.53
C VAL A 72 -16.97 -16.52 -4.20
N VAL A 73 -16.49 -15.36 -3.75
CA VAL A 73 -16.99 -14.71 -2.53
C VAL A 73 -18.49 -14.38 -2.63
N GLN A 74 -18.92 -13.93 -3.81
CA GLN A 74 -20.31 -13.61 -4.07
C GLN A 74 -21.20 -14.85 -4.02
N ASP A 75 -20.78 -15.95 -4.64
CA ASP A 75 -21.51 -17.22 -4.65
C ASP A 75 -21.59 -17.83 -3.25
N GLU A 76 -20.51 -17.75 -2.46
CA GLU A 76 -20.49 -18.14 -1.05
C GLU A 76 -21.45 -17.30 -0.23
N SER A 77 -21.38 -15.98 -0.36
CA SER A 77 -22.29 -15.07 0.35
C SER A 77 -23.75 -15.31 -0.04
N TYR A 78 -24.02 -15.60 -1.31
CA TYR A 78 -25.36 -15.91 -1.78
C TYR A 78 -25.87 -17.22 -1.15
N ARG A 79 -25.03 -18.25 -1.11
CA ARG A 79 -25.37 -19.53 -0.47
C ARG A 79 -25.71 -19.34 1.01
N ASP A 80 -24.90 -18.59 1.73
CA ASP A 80 -25.09 -18.35 3.17
C ASP A 80 -26.39 -17.61 3.46
N VAL A 81 -26.74 -16.61 2.64
CA VAL A 81 -28.03 -15.90 2.74
C VAL A 81 -29.20 -16.85 2.47
N GLN A 82 -29.07 -17.75 1.48
CA GLN A 82 -30.12 -18.71 1.15
C GLN A 82 -30.29 -19.78 2.25
N GLU A 83 -29.21 -20.25 2.86
CA GLU A 83 -29.27 -21.18 3.99
C GLU A 83 -29.92 -20.53 5.21
N PHE A 84 -29.57 -19.28 5.52
CA PHE A 84 -30.21 -18.51 6.59
C PHE A 84 -31.72 -18.36 6.36
N ASN A 85 -32.13 -17.98 5.14
CA ASN A 85 -33.55 -17.84 4.79
C ASN A 85 -34.31 -19.17 4.86
N ARG A 86 -33.67 -20.30 4.56
CA ARG A 86 -34.28 -21.64 4.70
C ARG A 86 -34.44 -22.08 6.16
N ALA A 87 -33.51 -21.68 7.02
CA ALA A 87 -33.56 -21.99 8.46
C ALA A 87 -34.52 -21.07 9.23
N SER A 88 -34.87 -19.92 8.67
CA SER A 88 -35.81 -18.95 9.25
C SER A 88 -37.25 -19.20 8.79
N SER A 89 -38.22 -18.98 9.68
CA SER A 89 -39.66 -19.02 9.35
C SER A 89 -40.14 -17.78 8.58
N SER A 90 -39.24 -16.84 8.30
CA SER A 90 -39.50 -15.60 7.55
C SER A 90 -38.33 -15.27 6.64
N ILE A 91 -38.61 -14.93 5.38
CA ILE A 91 -37.62 -14.41 4.43
C ILE A 91 -37.34 -12.95 4.83
N VAL A 92 -36.16 -12.70 5.39
CA VAL A 92 -35.72 -11.35 5.74
C VAL A 92 -34.50 -11.01 4.89
N LEU A 93 -34.60 -9.98 4.06
CA LEU A 93 -33.45 -9.48 3.30
C LEU A 93 -32.57 -8.62 4.21
N ILE A 94 -31.73 -9.27 5.01
CA ILE A 94 -30.89 -8.59 6.03
C ILE A 94 -29.69 -7.88 5.39
N SER A 95 -29.22 -8.35 4.22
CA SER A 95 -28.02 -7.83 3.56
C SER A 95 -28.01 -8.19 2.06
N ALA A 96 -27.37 -7.35 1.25
CA ALA A 96 -27.06 -7.64 -0.16
C ALA A 96 -25.94 -8.68 -0.33
N GLY A 97 -25.27 -9.09 0.75
CA GLY A 97 -24.14 -10.02 0.74
C GLY A 97 -22.78 -9.33 0.56
N HIS A 98 -21.74 -10.13 0.37
CA HIS A 98 -20.36 -9.72 0.11
C HIS A 98 -19.91 -10.20 -1.29
N GLY A 99 -18.80 -9.69 -1.79
CA GLY A 99 -18.24 -9.99 -3.13
C GLY A 99 -18.59 -8.95 -4.20
N TYR A 100 -19.29 -7.87 -3.85
CA TYR A 100 -19.78 -6.87 -4.80
C TYR A 100 -18.88 -5.64 -4.91
N SER A 101 -18.01 -5.42 -3.91
CA SER A 101 -17.11 -4.27 -3.92
C SER A 101 -15.69 -4.70 -4.26
N ASP A 102 -15.05 -3.96 -5.17
CA ASP A 102 -13.70 -4.30 -5.64
C ASP A 102 -12.66 -4.45 -4.52
N TYR A 103 -12.82 -3.69 -3.43
CA TYR A 103 -11.91 -3.75 -2.27
C TYR A 103 -12.02 -5.06 -1.49
N GLU A 104 -13.09 -5.85 -1.67
CA GLU A 104 -13.28 -7.11 -0.96
C GLU A 104 -12.30 -8.19 -1.44
N ILE A 105 -11.58 -7.94 -2.54
CA ILE A 105 -10.42 -8.74 -2.95
C ILE A 105 -9.39 -8.87 -1.82
N ASN A 106 -9.35 -7.93 -0.88
CA ASN A 106 -8.55 -7.98 0.35
C ASN A 106 -8.79 -9.23 1.22
N LYS A 107 -9.88 -9.96 1.00
CA LYS A 107 -10.25 -11.19 1.73
C LYS A 107 -9.96 -12.47 0.95
N CYS A 108 -9.67 -12.39 -0.35
CA CYS A 108 -9.60 -13.57 -1.24
C CYS A 108 -8.19 -14.17 -1.32
N GLY A 109 -7.16 -13.32 -1.22
CA GLY A 109 -5.77 -13.72 -1.51
C GLY A 109 -4.78 -13.51 -0.36
N LYS A 110 -3.51 -13.76 -0.68
CA LYS A 110 -2.39 -13.58 0.24
C LYS A 110 -1.98 -12.11 0.27
N ASP A 111 -1.82 -11.56 1.47
CA ASP A 111 -1.22 -10.23 1.63
C ASP A 111 0.30 -10.32 1.37
N VAL A 112 0.75 -9.62 0.34
CA VAL A 112 2.16 -9.56 -0.08
C VAL A 112 2.73 -8.15 0.03
N THR A 113 2.03 -7.23 0.69
CA THR A 113 2.40 -5.81 0.78
C THR A 113 3.85 -5.61 1.22
N GLY A 114 4.26 -6.28 2.30
CA GLY A 114 5.62 -6.17 2.84
C GLY A 114 6.74 -6.62 1.91
N SER A 115 6.42 -7.43 0.87
CA SER A 115 7.40 -7.85 -0.14
C SER A 115 7.72 -6.75 -1.15
N TYR A 116 6.89 -5.71 -1.24
CA TYR A 116 7.01 -4.63 -2.23
C TYR A 116 7.16 -3.26 -1.57
N ILE A 117 6.45 -3.02 -0.48
CA ILE A 117 6.41 -1.76 0.26
C ILE A 117 6.77 -2.05 1.71
N SER A 118 7.96 -1.60 2.13
CA SER A 118 8.51 -1.84 3.47
C SER A 118 8.64 -0.57 4.31
N SER A 119 8.36 0.60 3.73
CA SER A 119 8.51 1.91 4.36
C SER A 119 7.39 2.84 3.86
N GLY A 120 7.18 3.96 4.56
CA GLY A 120 6.21 4.98 4.15
C GLY A 120 6.57 5.62 2.80
N PRO A 121 5.68 6.48 2.27
CA PRO A 121 5.99 7.29 1.09
C PRO A 121 7.27 8.09 1.33
N GLU A 122 8.12 8.26 0.31
CA GLU A 122 9.38 9.06 0.34
C GLU A 122 10.56 8.50 1.18
N GLU A 123 10.31 7.57 2.12
CA GLU A 123 11.35 6.95 2.97
C GLU A 123 12.26 5.96 2.22
N GLY A 124 11.83 5.48 1.05
CA GLY A 124 12.54 4.45 0.26
C GLY A 124 13.63 4.97 -0.67
N THR A 125 13.99 6.26 -0.61
CA THR A 125 14.95 6.88 -1.52
C THR A 125 16.37 6.85 -0.90
N PRO A 126 17.45 6.51 -1.65
CA PRO A 126 18.82 6.49 -1.11
C PRO A 126 19.23 7.81 -0.46
N LEU A 127 18.72 8.94 -0.97
CA LEU A 127 18.96 10.28 -0.43
C LEU A 127 18.29 10.49 0.93
N THR A 128 17.09 9.95 1.15
CA THR A 128 16.38 10.06 2.43
C THR A 128 17.05 9.20 3.50
N MET A 129 17.48 7.98 3.16
CA MET A 129 18.29 7.14 4.05
C MET A 129 19.62 7.81 4.43
N LEU A 130 20.32 8.43 3.46
CA LEU A 130 21.54 9.18 3.75
C LEU A 130 21.28 10.42 4.62
N ALA A 131 20.18 11.13 4.37
CA ALA A 131 19.79 12.29 5.18
C ALA A 131 19.45 11.88 6.63
N GLU A 132 18.81 10.74 6.85
CA GLU A 132 18.60 10.18 8.20
C GLU A 132 19.91 9.74 8.86
N PHE A 133 20.82 9.12 8.11
CA PHE A 133 22.16 8.76 8.60
C PHE A 133 22.96 9.99 9.04
N ILE A 134 22.91 11.10 8.29
CA ILE A 134 23.61 12.35 8.63
C ILE A 134 22.99 13.02 9.87
N LYS A 135 21.68 12.87 10.10
CA LYS A 135 20.98 13.42 11.27
C LYS A 135 21.29 12.68 12.58
N HIS A 136 21.96 11.52 12.51
CA HIS A 136 22.27 10.73 13.70
C HIS A 136 23.30 11.48 14.60
N PRO A 137 23.05 11.69 15.91
CA PRO A 137 23.84 12.60 16.76
C PRO A 137 25.34 12.33 16.81
N TRP A 138 25.76 11.08 16.62
CA TRP A 138 27.17 10.67 16.56
C TRP A 138 27.87 11.13 15.28
N VAL A 139 27.20 11.11 14.12
CA VAL A 139 27.78 11.56 12.84
C VAL A 139 27.95 13.08 12.84
N VAL A 140 26.96 13.82 13.34
CA VAL A 140 27.05 15.27 13.51
C VAL A 140 28.20 15.67 14.44
N ARG A 141 28.46 14.88 15.50
CA ARG A 141 29.61 15.11 16.39
C ARG A 141 30.95 14.89 15.71
N ILE A 142 31.07 13.85 14.89
CA ILE A 142 32.33 13.55 14.17
C ILE A 142 32.59 14.60 13.10
N VAL A 143 31.59 14.91 12.27
CA VAL A 143 31.72 15.90 11.19
C VAL A 143 31.91 17.31 11.77
N GLY A 144 31.12 17.68 12.79
CA GLY A 144 31.27 18.95 13.49
C GLY A 144 32.63 19.10 14.16
N GLY A 145 33.15 18.05 14.80
CA GLY A 145 34.48 18.05 15.40
C GLY A 145 35.61 18.20 14.37
N LEU A 146 35.47 17.55 13.20
CA LEU A 146 36.44 17.67 12.11
C LEU A 146 36.47 19.09 11.52
N VAL A 147 35.30 19.68 11.28
CA VAL A 147 35.17 21.06 10.80
C VAL A 147 35.74 22.04 11.84
N PHE A 148 35.46 21.82 13.13
CA PHE A 148 35.99 22.67 14.20
C PHE A 148 37.53 22.59 14.29
N LEU A 149 38.12 21.41 14.13
CA LEU A 149 39.58 21.23 14.07
C LEU A 149 40.21 21.94 12.87
N VAL A 150 39.58 21.86 11.70
CA VAL A 150 40.06 22.56 10.50
C VAL A 150 39.98 24.07 10.67
N VAL A 151 38.89 24.59 11.24
CA VAL A 151 38.71 26.03 11.52
C VAL A 151 39.66 26.50 12.62
N ALA A 152 39.85 25.73 13.69
CA ALA A 152 40.79 26.05 14.77
C ALA A 152 42.24 26.09 14.26
N ALA A 153 42.63 25.11 13.42
CA ALA A 153 43.93 25.09 12.78
C ALA A 153 44.14 26.27 11.81
N TYR A 154 43.10 26.64 11.06
CA TYR A 154 43.14 27.81 10.15
C TYR A 154 43.24 29.15 10.91
N LEU A 155 42.55 29.27 12.05
CA LEU A 155 42.58 30.46 12.91
C LEU A 155 43.80 30.51 13.85
N GLY A 156 44.68 29.50 13.81
CA GLY A 156 45.88 29.46 14.63
C GLY A 156 45.61 29.24 16.13
N LEU A 157 44.44 28.73 16.49
CA LEU A 157 44.12 28.32 17.85
C LEU A 157 44.87 27.01 18.14
N LYS A 158 45.92 27.12 18.95
CA LYS A 158 46.79 26.02 19.35
C LYS A 158 46.41 25.49 20.73
#